data_AF-A0A651FVF2-F1
#
_entry.id   AF-A0A651FVF2-F1
#
_cell.length_a   1.000
_cell.length_b   1.000
_cell.length_c   1.000
_cell.angle_alpha   90.00
_cell.angle_beta   90.00
_cell.angle_gamma   90.00
#
_symmetry.space_group_name_H-M   'P 1'
#
loop_
_entity.id
_entity.type
_entity.pdbx_description
1 polymer ?
#
loop_
_entity_poly.entity_id
_entity_poly.type
_entity_poly.pdbx_seq_one_letter_code
_entity_poly.pdbx_strand_id
1 'polypeptide(L)'
;MTRSALPLLPVSSDGSLPPLALLRQWLRLARDAGSVVALERIPYGNSIIPQLAEWGDFDQIRMHRPDLPRSFPWQCGSACIQVDNPPGHGEGIAQPFQGELPPCPAQATIPQQRERLIRRLEAVRLVDAASILDQSLEVDWRPALAALDSSSGNAPPLRTRSNVHETGPMRVWNPLPLRRRCVIALPPDAGPAPWAVRDHHGRCHPLQVVEGALGEEWLCEMELGPLEVVDLVPHDDPVDSEHWHMTTTCLDNGVVRAELNAQGEITRLSVLGHFLQHSQPLVCATIDGIPLHKKPEIRVLEHGPCRGRLSISHEHEHGYLRIMYTLHAHEALLHCTVIWTQHGDTSSEVRIHHPLAWPQPILTCCGEAIPWRCERSRHPGQATAQQHGLRWIHAQQGHQHCALVSRRSISVAPDTLALSVIDSANYVLYVGPSAAGLNEDSGNSLSTLSLINAVPGRHAGAAPISPPLFHSDHSQGIVMYWVGRPQGWHAEIMAQEHAGVSGTFTVYPRASVTDVRLVDADGRVRHDCVTNKDGDGWIIPFQPYDMLIIRMR
;
A
#
# COMPACT_ATOMS: atom_id res chain seq x y z
N MET A 1 -32.47 31.03 1.23
CA MET A 1 -32.16 29.74 0.59
C MET A 1 -30.67 29.51 0.73
N THR A 2 -30.26 28.76 1.74
CA THR A 2 -28.87 28.29 1.90
C THR A 2 -28.55 27.44 0.68
N ARG A 3 -27.52 27.81 -0.10
CA ARG A 3 -26.99 26.93 -1.16
C ARG A 3 -26.70 25.59 -0.50
N SER A 4 -27.40 24.53 -0.92
CA SER A 4 -26.98 23.17 -0.63
C SER A 4 -25.52 23.07 -1.08
N ALA A 5 -24.60 22.93 -0.13
CA ALA A 5 -23.20 22.76 -0.46
C ALA A 5 -23.09 21.49 -1.30
N LEU A 6 -22.46 21.59 -2.48
CA LEU A 6 -22.20 20.42 -3.32
C LEU A 6 -21.34 19.43 -2.53
N PRO A 7 -21.52 18.11 -2.71
CA PRO A 7 -20.60 17.13 -2.12
C PRO A 7 -19.18 17.40 -2.61
N LEU A 8 -18.21 17.40 -1.71
CA LEU A 8 -16.81 17.68 -2.01
C LEU A 8 -16.02 16.38 -2.15
N LEU A 9 -15.43 16.12 -3.33
CA LEU A 9 -14.57 14.96 -3.55
C LEU A 9 -13.41 15.01 -2.54
N PRO A 10 -13.25 13.97 -1.70
CA PRO A 10 -12.27 14.01 -0.62
C PRO A 10 -10.87 13.90 -1.19
N VAL A 11 -10.08 14.95 -0.99
CA VAL A 11 -8.65 15.01 -1.29
C VAL A 11 -7.94 15.50 -0.04
N SER A 12 -6.95 14.75 0.42
CA SER A 12 -6.17 15.11 1.61
C SER A 12 -5.44 16.44 1.40
N SER A 13 -5.05 17.11 2.49
CA SER A 13 -4.33 18.39 2.40
C SER A 13 -2.98 18.30 1.69
N ASP A 14 -2.36 17.12 1.68
CA ASP A 14 -1.14 16.82 0.92
C ASP A 14 -1.39 16.49 -0.57
N GLY A 15 -2.64 16.58 -1.04
CA GLY A 15 -3.00 16.27 -2.44
C GLY A 15 -3.11 14.77 -2.73
N SER A 16 -3.15 13.92 -1.70
CA SER A 16 -3.38 12.48 -1.86
C SER A 16 -4.86 12.11 -1.87
N LEU A 17 -5.21 11.13 -2.71
CA LEU A 17 -6.52 10.49 -2.67
C LEU A 17 -6.61 9.52 -1.48
N PRO A 18 -7.77 9.43 -0.80
CA PRO A 18 -8.06 8.33 0.11
C PRO A 18 -8.08 6.98 -0.63
N PRO A 19 -7.95 5.85 0.09
CA PRO A 19 -8.03 4.54 -0.54
C PRO A 19 -9.34 4.31 -1.30
N LEU A 20 -9.23 3.65 -2.46
CA LEU A 20 -10.34 3.47 -3.41
C LEU A 20 -11.60 2.85 -2.79
N ALA A 21 -11.45 1.92 -1.84
CA ALA A 21 -12.59 1.29 -1.17
C ALA A 21 -13.38 2.31 -0.33
N LEU A 22 -12.70 3.25 0.32
CA LEU A 22 -13.34 4.32 1.06
C LEU A 22 -13.98 5.35 0.12
N LEU A 23 -13.29 5.70 -0.96
CA LEU A 23 -13.84 6.56 -2.01
C LEU A 23 -15.13 5.99 -2.58
N ARG A 24 -15.18 4.68 -2.86
CA ARG A 24 -16.41 4.01 -3.31
C ARG A 24 -17.58 4.18 -2.34
N GLN A 25 -17.34 4.01 -1.04
CA GLN A 25 -18.40 4.19 -0.05
C GLN A 25 -18.83 5.66 0.06
N TRP A 26 -17.89 6.59 -0.07
CA TRP A 26 -18.19 8.01 -0.12
C TRP A 26 -19.03 8.38 -1.36
N LEU A 27 -18.67 7.86 -2.54
CA LEU A 27 -19.39 8.10 -3.80
C LEU A 27 -20.86 7.68 -3.70
N ARG A 28 -21.14 6.52 -3.07
CA ARG A 28 -22.51 6.04 -2.83
C ARG A 28 -23.34 7.03 -2.02
N LEU A 29 -22.76 7.63 -0.98
CA LEU A 29 -23.44 8.63 -0.15
C LEU A 29 -23.59 9.98 -0.85
N ALA A 30 -22.55 10.39 -1.60
CA ALA A 30 -22.53 11.66 -2.28
C ALA A 30 -23.52 11.73 -3.45
N ARG A 31 -23.78 10.60 -4.13
CA ARG A 31 -24.77 10.53 -5.21
C ARG A 31 -26.18 10.93 -4.75
N ASP A 32 -26.57 10.55 -3.54
CA ASP A 32 -27.90 10.91 -3.00
C ASP A 32 -28.07 12.43 -2.85
N ALA A 33 -26.97 13.20 -2.91
CA ALA A 33 -26.98 14.66 -2.88
C ALA A 33 -27.11 15.32 -4.28
N GLY A 34 -26.97 14.59 -5.38
CA GLY A 34 -27.16 15.07 -6.76
C GLY A 34 -26.07 14.63 -7.75
N SER A 35 -26.19 15.04 -9.02
CA SER A 35 -25.28 14.65 -10.12
C SER A 35 -24.06 15.57 -10.29
N VAL A 36 -23.83 16.48 -9.33
CA VAL A 36 -22.72 17.44 -9.37
C VAL A 36 -21.86 17.30 -8.13
N VAL A 37 -20.55 17.16 -8.33
CA VAL A 37 -19.56 17.07 -7.26
C VAL A 37 -18.57 18.24 -7.34
N ALA A 38 -18.16 18.78 -6.20
CA ALA A 38 -17.11 19.79 -6.12
C ALA A 38 -15.72 19.13 -5.99
N LEU A 39 -14.70 19.74 -6.56
CA LEU A 39 -13.30 19.40 -6.42
C LEU A 39 -12.50 20.65 -6.09
N GLU A 40 -12.09 20.79 -4.84
CA GLU A 40 -11.28 21.93 -4.39
C GLU A 40 -9.82 21.82 -4.81
N ARG A 41 -9.30 20.59 -4.90
CA ARG A 41 -7.88 20.32 -5.17
C ARG A 41 -7.72 19.21 -6.18
N ILE A 42 -6.83 19.42 -7.13
CA ILE A 42 -6.44 18.37 -8.07
C ILE A 42 -5.35 17.52 -7.41
N PRO A 43 -5.58 16.23 -7.14
CA PRO A 43 -4.59 15.34 -6.54
C PRO A 43 -3.47 14.99 -7.54
N TYR A 44 -2.36 14.47 -7.02
CA TYR A 44 -1.36 13.78 -7.84
C TYR A 44 -1.96 12.48 -8.40
N GLY A 45 -1.62 12.09 -9.63
CA GLY A 45 -2.20 10.89 -10.26
C GLY A 45 -3.70 11.02 -10.52
N ASN A 46 -4.17 12.20 -10.93
CA ASN A 46 -5.60 12.53 -11.08
C ASN A 46 -6.30 11.87 -12.27
N SER A 47 -5.61 10.99 -13.01
CA SER A 47 -6.17 10.20 -14.12
C SER A 47 -7.36 9.31 -13.71
N ILE A 48 -7.52 9.03 -12.42
CA ILE A 48 -8.62 8.25 -11.87
C ILE A 48 -9.94 9.01 -11.71
N ILE A 49 -9.89 10.35 -11.68
CA ILE A 49 -11.07 11.18 -11.39
C ILE A 49 -12.24 10.93 -12.36
N PRO A 50 -12.03 10.79 -13.69
CA PRO A 50 -13.11 10.47 -14.61
C PRO A 50 -13.84 9.16 -14.27
N GLN A 51 -13.10 8.12 -13.86
CA GLN A 51 -13.68 6.84 -13.45
C GLN A 51 -14.43 6.96 -12.12
N LEU A 52 -13.93 7.77 -11.17
CA LEU A 52 -14.65 8.07 -9.93
C LEU A 52 -15.97 8.81 -10.19
N ALA A 53 -15.99 9.71 -11.18
CA ALA A 53 -17.20 10.43 -11.57
C ALA A 53 -18.24 9.49 -12.20
N GLU A 54 -17.81 8.58 -13.08
CA GLU A 54 -18.67 7.53 -13.64
C GLU A 54 -19.25 6.63 -12.53
N TRP A 55 -18.42 6.22 -11.57
CA TRP A 55 -18.86 5.41 -10.41
C TRP A 55 -19.84 6.12 -9.48
N GLY A 56 -19.71 7.44 -9.35
CA GLY A 56 -20.60 8.28 -8.56
C GLY A 56 -21.87 8.69 -9.30
N ASP A 57 -22.01 8.35 -10.59
CA ASP A 57 -23.07 8.84 -11.48
C ASP A 57 -23.12 10.38 -11.51
N PHE A 58 -21.93 11.00 -11.56
CA PHE A 58 -21.78 12.45 -11.62
C PHE A 58 -21.60 12.92 -13.07
N ASP A 59 -22.53 13.74 -13.54
CA ASP A 59 -22.45 14.39 -14.85
C ASP A 59 -21.39 15.51 -14.88
N GLN A 60 -21.13 16.10 -13.71
CA GLN A 60 -20.34 17.31 -13.60
C GLN A 60 -19.43 17.36 -12.38
N ILE A 61 -18.18 17.74 -12.60
CA ILE A 61 -17.21 18.10 -11.56
C ILE A 61 -17.00 19.61 -11.60
N ARG A 62 -17.27 20.30 -10.49
CA ARG A 62 -17.02 21.74 -10.33
C ARG A 62 -15.73 22.01 -9.58
N MET A 63 -14.85 22.83 -10.14
CA MET A 63 -13.61 23.23 -9.47
C MET A 63 -13.33 24.71 -9.62
N HIS A 64 -12.56 25.26 -8.69
CA HIS A 64 -12.07 26.64 -8.79
C HIS A 64 -10.57 26.64 -9.15
N ARG A 65 -10.27 26.77 -10.45
CA ARG A 65 -8.92 26.77 -11.01
C ARG A 65 -8.80 27.82 -12.11
N PRO A 66 -8.56 29.10 -11.76
CA PRO A 66 -8.55 30.19 -12.74
C PRO A 66 -7.48 30.06 -13.83
N ASP A 67 -6.49 29.19 -13.61
CA ASP A 67 -5.46 28.80 -14.57
C ASP A 67 -5.94 27.81 -15.65
N LEU A 68 -7.14 27.22 -15.49
CA LEU A 68 -7.72 26.24 -16.42
C LEU A 68 -8.85 26.84 -17.28
N PRO A 69 -9.16 26.24 -18.44
CA PRO A 69 -10.31 26.64 -19.26
C PRO A 69 -11.63 26.52 -18.49
N ARG A 70 -12.60 27.41 -18.78
CA ARG A 70 -13.88 27.51 -18.05
C ARG A 70 -14.71 26.22 -18.05
N SER A 71 -14.65 25.44 -19.13
CA SER A 71 -15.29 24.12 -19.20
C SER A 71 -14.62 23.25 -20.26
N PHE A 72 -14.43 21.97 -19.95
CA PHE A 72 -13.89 21.01 -20.91
C PHE A 72 -14.30 19.58 -20.54
N PRO A 73 -14.48 18.68 -21.52
CA PRO A 73 -14.62 17.27 -21.25
C PRO A 73 -13.27 16.67 -20.84
N TRP A 74 -13.25 15.84 -19.79
CA TRP A 74 -12.06 15.07 -19.42
C TRP A 74 -12.13 13.73 -20.14
N GLN A 75 -11.20 13.50 -21.06
CA GLN A 75 -11.36 12.49 -22.12
C GLN A 75 -11.51 11.02 -21.65
N CYS A 76 -11.28 10.73 -20.37
CA CYS A 76 -11.36 9.38 -19.81
C CYS A 76 -12.68 9.06 -19.10
N GLY A 77 -13.75 9.84 -19.31
CA GLY A 77 -15.08 9.56 -18.71
C GLY A 77 -16.21 10.37 -19.34
N SER A 78 -17.44 10.08 -18.92
CA SER A 78 -18.65 10.80 -19.35
C SER A 78 -18.84 12.17 -18.68
N ALA A 79 -18.16 12.40 -17.55
CA ALA A 79 -18.31 13.61 -16.75
C ALA A 79 -17.63 14.83 -17.40
N CYS A 80 -18.30 15.98 -17.34
CA CYS A 80 -17.76 17.27 -17.79
C CYS A 80 -17.13 18.04 -16.61
N ILE A 81 -15.94 18.61 -16.81
CA ILE A 81 -15.38 19.55 -15.83
C ILE A 81 -15.93 20.94 -16.11
N GLN A 82 -16.55 21.54 -15.09
CA GLN A 82 -16.86 22.96 -15.05
C GLN A 82 -15.90 23.67 -14.10
N VAL A 83 -15.19 24.67 -14.62
CA VAL A 83 -14.29 25.51 -13.83
C VAL A 83 -14.99 26.84 -13.54
N ASP A 84 -15.17 27.14 -12.26
CA ASP A 84 -15.77 28.38 -11.79
C ASP A 84 -14.78 29.55 -11.98
N ASN A 85 -14.73 30.08 -13.21
CA ASN A 85 -13.92 31.25 -13.57
C ASN A 85 -14.71 32.57 -13.38
N PRO A 86 -14.03 33.67 -12.99
CA PRO A 86 -14.66 34.99 -12.93
C PRO A 86 -15.18 35.44 -14.31
N PRO A 87 -16.24 36.27 -14.35
CA PRO A 87 -16.83 36.73 -15.61
C PRO A 87 -15.78 37.49 -16.45
N GLY A 88 -15.51 37.00 -17.66
CA GLY A 88 -14.53 37.58 -18.59
C GLY A 88 -13.62 36.58 -19.32
N HIS A 89 -13.52 35.33 -18.83
CA HIS A 89 -12.85 34.24 -19.56
C HIS A 89 -13.83 33.60 -20.56
N GLY A 90 -13.39 33.44 -21.81
CA GLY A 90 -14.22 33.06 -22.97
C GLY A 90 -15.12 31.85 -22.74
N GLU A 91 -16.34 31.92 -23.27
CA GLU A 91 -17.44 30.96 -23.04
C GLU A 91 -17.34 29.65 -23.87
N GLY A 92 -16.18 29.35 -24.45
CA GLY A 92 -16.00 28.17 -25.28
C GLY A 92 -15.78 26.90 -24.46
N ILE A 93 -16.48 25.81 -24.82
CA ILE A 93 -16.07 24.45 -24.46
C ILE A 93 -14.70 24.21 -25.11
N ALA A 94 -13.65 24.07 -24.29
CA ALA A 94 -12.33 23.76 -24.83
C ALA A 94 -12.29 22.31 -25.36
N GLN A 95 -11.30 22.00 -26.21
CA GLN A 95 -11.06 20.64 -26.65
C GLN A 95 -10.94 19.68 -25.45
N PRO A 96 -11.28 18.39 -25.61
CA PRO A 96 -11.11 17.41 -24.55
C PRO A 96 -9.68 17.44 -24.01
N PHE A 97 -9.56 17.60 -22.68
CA PHE A 97 -8.25 17.57 -22.05
C PHE A 97 -7.76 16.12 -22.02
N GLN A 98 -6.58 15.89 -22.60
CA GLN A 98 -5.92 14.59 -22.61
C GLN A 98 -4.85 14.55 -21.50
N GLY A 99 -4.92 13.57 -20.59
CA GLY A 99 -3.88 13.33 -19.58
C GLY A 99 -4.16 13.92 -18.20
N GLU A 100 -3.08 14.17 -17.45
CA GLU A 100 -3.12 14.65 -16.07
C GLU A 100 -3.19 16.17 -15.99
N LEU A 101 -4.07 16.68 -15.13
CA LEU A 101 -4.12 18.11 -14.81
C LEU A 101 -3.00 18.47 -13.82
N PRO A 102 -2.45 19.70 -13.86
CA PRO A 102 -1.46 20.14 -12.89
C PRO A 102 -2.02 20.06 -11.46
N PRO A 103 -1.40 19.27 -10.55
CA PRO A 103 -1.89 19.12 -9.19
C PRO A 103 -1.82 20.45 -8.43
N CYS A 104 -2.70 20.62 -7.43
CA CYS A 104 -2.58 21.76 -6.54
C CYS A 104 -1.38 21.57 -5.59
N PRO A 105 -0.61 22.63 -5.26
CA PRO A 105 0.49 22.50 -4.31
C PRO A 105 -0.03 21.98 -2.97
N ALA A 106 0.66 20.97 -2.45
CA ALA A 106 0.34 20.36 -1.17
C ALA A 106 0.46 21.39 -0.04
N GLN A 107 -0.49 21.35 0.89
CA GLN A 107 -0.35 22.05 2.17
C GLN A 107 0.23 21.09 3.20
N ALA A 108 0.99 21.63 4.15
CA ALA A 108 1.48 20.87 5.28
C ALA A 108 0.29 20.21 6.00
N THR A 109 0.26 18.88 5.99
CA THR A 109 -0.80 18.10 6.66
C THR A 109 -0.41 17.87 8.11
N ILE A 110 -1.37 17.96 9.04
CA ILE A 110 -1.15 17.60 10.43
C ILE A 110 -1.00 16.06 10.53
N PRO A 111 0.18 15.51 10.87
CA PRO A 111 0.46 14.07 10.81
C PRO A 111 -0.55 13.19 11.58
N GLN A 112 -1.09 13.72 12.68
CA GLN A 112 -2.04 13.02 13.54
C GLN A 112 -3.38 12.69 12.87
N GLN A 113 -3.90 13.54 11.97
CA GLN A 113 -5.16 13.28 11.28
C GLN A 113 -5.04 12.08 10.34
N ARG A 114 -3.91 12.00 9.65
CA ARG A 114 -3.60 10.94 8.70
C ARG A 114 -3.45 9.58 9.38
N GLU A 115 -2.75 9.53 10.51
CA GLU A 115 -2.60 8.30 11.28
C GLU A 115 -3.94 7.76 11.76
N ARG A 116 -4.85 8.65 12.18
CA ARG A 116 -6.22 8.27 12.59
C ARG A 116 -7.01 7.68 11.44
N LEU A 117 -6.97 8.30 10.25
CA LEU A 117 -7.65 7.79 9.06
C LEU A 117 -7.13 6.40 8.68
N ILE A 118 -5.80 6.20 8.63
CA ILE A 118 -5.18 4.92 8.30
C ILE A 118 -5.61 3.83 9.27
N ARG A 119 -5.57 4.08 10.59
CA ARG A 119 -5.99 3.09 11.60
C ARG A 119 -7.46 2.71 11.46
N ARG A 120 -8.34 3.68 11.18
CA ARG A 120 -9.77 3.41 10.95
C ARG A 120 -9.97 2.55 9.70
N LEU A 121 -9.23 2.83 8.63
CA LEU A 121 -9.29 2.05 7.40
C LEU A 121 -8.76 0.63 7.55
N GLU A 122 -7.66 0.45 8.28
CA GLU A 122 -7.17 -0.88 8.63
C GLU A 122 -8.21 -1.66 9.42
N ALA A 123 -8.89 -1.03 10.39
CA ALA A 123 -9.95 -1.69 11.15
C ALA A 123 -11.13 -2.10 10.27
N VAL A 124 -11.64 -1.20 9.41
CA VAL A 124 -12.74 -1.50 8.48
C VAL A 124 -12.38 -2.65 7.54
N ARG A 125 -11.16 -2.64 6.97
CA ARG A 125 -10.65 -3.71 6.11
C ARG A 125 -10.69 -5.07 6.77
N LEU A 126 -10.28 -5.14 8.03
CA LEU A 126 -10.26 -6.39 8.78
C LEU A 126 -11.66 -6.89 9.06
N VAL A 127 -12.61 -6.01 9.39
CA VAL A 127 -14.01 -6.43 9.59
C VAL A 127 -14.60 -6.91 8.27
N ASP A 128 -14.34 -6.23 7.15
CA ASP A 128 -14.80 -6.67 5.82
C ASP A 128 -14.22 -8.02 5.44
N ALA A 129 -12.90 -8.21 5.58
CA ALA A 129 -12.25 -9.48 5.31
C ALA A 129 -12.75 -10.59 6.25
N ALA A 130 -12.97 -10.28 7.53
CA ALA A 130 -13.50 -11.24 8.51
C ALA A 130 -14.98 -11.58 8.26
N SER A 131 -15.79 -10.67 7.72
CA SER A 131 -17.21 -10.91 7.39
C SER A 131 -17.41 -12.03 6.37
N ILE A 132 -16.37 -12.32 5.59
CA ILE A 132 -16.36 -13.43 4.64
C ILE A 132 -16.20 -14.76 5.35
N LEU A 133 -15.42 -14.80 6.44
CA LEU A 133 -15.20 -15.96 7.29
C LEU A 133 -16.36 -16.18 8.28
N ASP A 134 -16.84 -15.10 8.89
CA ASP A 134 -17.93 -15.08 9.85
C ASP A 134 -19.08 -14.20 9.33
N GLN A 135 -20.14 -14.87 8.88
CA GLN A 135 -21.29 -14.26 8.23
C GLN A 135 -22.10 -13.33 9.15
N SER A 136 -21.80 -13.31 10.45
CA SER A 136 -22.49 -12.49 11.45
C SER A 136 -21.89 -11.09 11.62
N LEU A 137 -20.73 -10.81 11.03
CA LEU A 137 -20.06 -9.52 11.18
C LEU A 137 -20.61 -8.48 10.20
N GLU A 138 -21.13 -7.38 10.74
CA GLU A 138 -21.52 -6.20 9.98
C GLU A 138 -20.42 -5.12 10.02
N VAL A 139 -20.17 -4.50 8.88
CA VAL A 139 -19.09 -3.52 8.72
C VAL A 139 -19.65 -2.10 8.84
N ASP A 140 -19.19 -1.36 9.85
CA ASP A 140 -19.54 0.04 10.01
C ASP A 140 -18.49 0.96 9.37
N TRP A 141 -18.80 1.45 8.18
CA TRP A 141 -17.97 2.41 7.45
C TRP A 141 -18.06 3.85 7.97
N ARG A 142 -19.07 4.18 8.78
CA ARG A 142 -19.34 5.57 9.21
C ARG A 142 -18.16 6.23 9.91
N PRO A 143 -17.42 5.58 10.82
CA PRO A 143 -16.27 6.22 11.47
C PRO A 143 -15.12 6.54 10.50
N ALA A 144 -14.91 5.71 9.48
CA ALA A 144 -13.90 5.93 8.44
C ALA A 144 -14.33 7.04 7.47
N LEU A 145 -15.60 7.06 7.07
CA LEU A 145 -16.17 8.11 6.23
C LEU A 145 -16.17 9.47 6.94
N ALA A 146 -16.59 9.52 8.20
CA ALA A 146 -16.54 10.74 9.00
C ALA A 146 -15.10 11.29 9.12
N ALA A 147 -14.07 10.41 9.10
CA ALA A 147 -12.67 10.84 9.16
C ALA A 147 -12.20 11.60 7.91
N LEU A 148 -12.91 11.50 6.78
CA LEU A 148 -12.65 12.30 5.58
C LEU A 148 -13.09 13.75 5.77
N ASP A 149 -14.17 13.96 6.51
CA ASP A 149 -14.65 15.29 6.86
C ASP A 149 -13.75 15.84 7.98
N SER A 150 -12.80 16.71 7.61
CA SER A 150 -11.83 17.36 8.52
C SER A 150 -12.46 18.08 9.73
N SER A 151 -13.79 18.24 9.75
CA SER A 151 -14.59 18.79 10.84
C SER A 151 -14.98 17.79 11.94
N SER A 152 -14.79 16.48 11.78
CA SER A 152 -15.22 15.50 12.79
C SER A 152 -14.10 15.12 13.78
N GLY A 153 -13.88 16.02 14.74
CA GLY A 153 -13.11 15.71 15.94
C GLY A 153 -13.82 14.64 16.78
N ASN A 154 -13.09 13.56 17.11
CA ASN A 154 -13.42 12.59 18.18
C ASN A 154 -14.49 11.51 17.90
N ALA A 155 -14.48 10.85 16.73
CA ALA A 155 -15.07 9.50 16.70
C ALA A 155 -14.14 8.52 17.46
N PRO A 156 -14.68 7.68 18.37
CA PRO A 156 -13.88 6.75 19.17
C PRO A 156 -13.09 5.79 18.27
N PRO A 157 -11.91 5.30 18.70
CA PRO A 157 -11.18 4.29 17.94
C PRO A 157 -12.10 3.08 17.71
N LEU A 158 -12.16 2.60 16.46
CA LEU A 158 -12.74 1.29 16.19
C LEU A 158 -11.97 0.29 17.06
N ARG A 159 -12.71 -0.46 17.90
CA ARG A 159 -12.12 -1.55 18.68
C ARG A 159 -11.60 -2.58 17.69
N THR A 160 -10.30 -2.52 17.38
CA THR A 160 -9.61 -3.67 16.81
C THR A 160 -9.67 -4.74 17.89
N ARG A 161 -10.49 -5.79 17.69
CA ARG A 161 -10.45 -7.04 18.47
C ARG A 161 -9.12 -7.76 18.19
N SER A 162 -8.02 -7.12 18.53
CA SER A 162 -6.69 -7.72 18.64
C SER A 162 -6.15 -7.40 20.02
N ASN A 163 -7.03 -7.51 21.03
CA ASN A 163 -6.54 -7.56 22.40
C ASN A 163 -5.86 -8.90 22.55
N VAL A 164 -4.53 -8.85 22.43
CA VAL A 164 -3.56 -9.55 23.26
C VAL A 164 -4.26 -10.14 24.49
N HIS A 165 -4.17 -11.47 24.66
CA HIS A 165 -4.81 -12.32 25.68
C HIS A 165 -6.09 -13.08 25.31
N GLU A 166 -6.31 -13.43 24.04
CA GLU A 166 -7.23 -14.54 23.76
C GLU A 166 -6.48 -15.86 23.94
N THR A 167 -6.66 -16.50 25.10
CA THR A 167 -6.33 -17.91 25.30
C THR A 167 -7.07 -18.73 24.25
N GLY A 168 -6.35 -19.38 23.32
CA GLY A 168 -6.95 -20.06 22.19
C GLY A 168 -5.90 -20.79 21.35
N PRO A 169 -6.33 -21.57 20.33
CA PRO A 169 -5.42 -22.23 19.41
C PRO A 169 -4.56 -21.19 18.68
N MET A 170 -3.28 -21.51 18.44
CA MET A 170 -2.41 -20.66 17.63
C MET A 170 -2.90 -20.69 16.19
N ARG A 171 -3.46 -19.58 15.73
CA ARG A 171 -3.98 -19.45 14.37
C ARG A 171 -3.37 -18.27 13.67
N VAL A 172 -3.13 -18.39 12.38
CA VAL A 172 -2.74 -17.26 11.54
C VAL A 172 -3.75 -17.01 10.44
N TRP A 173 -3.77 -15.78 9.95
CA TRP A 173 -4.72 -15.32 8.95
C TRP A 173 -4.09 -14.33 7.98
N ASN A 174 -4.39 -14.52 6.70
CA ASN A 174 -4.12 -13.55 5.65
C ASN A 174 -5.38 -12.72 5.32
N PRO A 175 -5.49 -11.45 5.77
CA PRO A 175 -6.66 -10.61 5.46
C PRO A 175 -6.73 -10.08 4.02
N LEU A 176 -5.80 -10.44 3.14
CA LEU A 176 -5.78 -9.95 1.77
C LEU A 176 -6.41 -10.93 0.77
N PRO A 177 -7.04 -10.44 -0.30
CA PRO A 177 -7.59 -11.26 -1.40
C PRO A 177 -6.50 -11.76 -2.36
N LEU A 178 -5.29 -12.01 -1.86
CA LEU A 178 -4.18 -12.54 -2.67
C LEU A 178 -3.31 -13.46 -1.84
N ARG A 179 -2.66 -14.41 -2.51
CA ARG A 179 -1.66 -15.29 -1.92
C ARG A 179 -0.38 -14.50 -1.63
N ARG A 180 0.25 -14.75 -0.48
CA ARG A 180 1.50 -14.10 -0.11
C ARG A 180 2.28 -14.89 0.91
N ARG A 181 3.56 -14.55 0.99
CA ARG A 181 4.43 -14.89 2.11
C ARG A 181 4.38 -13.76 3.15
N CYS A 182 4.27 -14.07 4.43
CA CYS A 182 4.31 -13.04 5.48
C CYS A 182 4.89 -13.54 6.81
N VAL A 183 5.63 -12.66 7.48
CA VAL A 183 6.04 -12.83 8.88
C VAL A 183 4.90 -12.40 9.79
N ILE A 184 4.53 -13.26 10.72
CA ILE A 184 3.37 -13.11 11.60
C ILE A 184 3.84 -13.19 13.04
N ALA A 185 3.40 -12.23 13.84
CA ALA A 185 3.60 -12.26 15.29
C ALA A 185 2.46 -13.07 15.95
N LEU A 186 2.86 -14.06 16.73
CA LEU A 186 2.02 -14.92 17.56
C LEU A 186 2.20 -14.50 19.02
N PRO A 187 1.12 -14.49 19.82
CA PRO A 187 1.24 -14.27 21.25
C PRO A 187 2.01 -15.46 21.88
N PRO A 188 2.93 -15.21 22.83
CA PRO A 188 3.54 -16.28 23.60
C PRO A 188 2.47 -17.00 24.44
N ASP A 189 2.62 -18.32 24.58
CA ASP A 189 1.81 -19.11 25.52
C ASP A 189 2.47 -19.11 26.92
N ALA A 190 1.81 -19.67 27.94
CA ALA A 190 2.34 -19.75 29.30
C ALA A 190 3.57 -20.69 29.44
N GLY A 191 3.88 -21.47 28.40
CA GLY A 191 5.01 -22.41 28.34
C GLY A 191 6.27 -21.82 27.68
N PRO A 192 7.38 -22.58 27.65
CA PRO A 192 8.55 -22.19 26.87
C PRO A 192 8.22 -22.13 25.38
N ALA A 193 8.88 -21.22 24.66
CA ALA A 193 8.73 -21.13 23.22
C ALA A 193 9.15 -22.44 22.53
N PRO A 194 8.31 -22.99 21.62
CA PRO A 194 8.69 -24.18 20.85
C PRO A 194 9.74 -23.80 19.79
N TRP A 195 10.47 -24.80 19.28
CA TRP A 195 11.45 -24.57 18.21
C TRP A 195 10.79 -24.22 16.88
N ALA A 196 9.60 -24.77 16.64
CA ALA A 196 8.86 -24.59 15.41
C ALA A 196 7.35 -24.66 15.69
N VAL A 197 6.57 -24.38 14.65
CA VAL A 197 5.14 -24.64 14.61
C VAL A 197 4.81 -25.50 13.41
N ARG A 198 3.84 -26.40 13.55
CA ARG A 198 3.34 -27.26 12.47
C ARG A 198 1.96 -26.80 12.04
N ASP A 199 1.76 -26.59 10.75
CA ASP A 199 0.45 -26.27 10.21
C ASP A 199 -0.44 -27.52 10.05
N HIS A 200 -1.73 -27.29 9.81
CA HIS A 200 -2.70 -28.37 9.56
C HIS A 200 -2.45 -29.16 8.25
N HIS A 201 -1.56 -28.68 7.37
CA HIS A 201 -1.08 -29.43 6.21
C HIS A 201 0.15 -30.30 6.53
N GLY A 202 0.63 -30.24 7.78
CA GLY A 202 1.78 -31.01 8.27
C GLY A 202 3.13 -30.37 8.00
N ARG A 203 3.20 -29.17 7.42
CA ARG A 203 4.47 -28.45 7.19
C ARG A 203 4.92 -27.83 8.51
N CYS A 204 6.22 -27.88 8.77
CA CYS A 204 6.80 -27.25 9.95
C CYS A 204 7.49 -25.94 9.54
N HIS A 205 7.32 -24.92 10.36
CA HIS A 205 7.81 -23.57 10.15
C HIS A 205 8.66 -23.16 11.36
N PRO A 206 9.88 -22.65 11.17
CA PRO A 206 10.72 -22.24 12.29
C PRO A 206 10.06 -21.11 13.06
N LEU A 207 10.31 -21.07 14.38
CA LEU A 207 9.85 -20.01 15.26
C LEU A 207 11.03 -19.16 15.73
N GLN A 208 10.82 -17.86 15.82
CA GLN A 208 11.81 -16.91 16.34
C GLN A 208 11.21 -16.11 17.48
N VAL A 209 11.82 -16.18 18.65
CA VAL A 209 11.44 -15.34 19.80
C VAL A 209 12.10 -13.96 19.66
N VAL A 210 11.31 -12.89 19.81
CA VAL A 210 11.78 -11.50 19.75
C VAL A 210 11.16 -10.66 20.86
N GLU A 211 11.77 -9.52 21.15
CA GLU A 211 11.17 -8.50 22.03
C GLU A 211 10.32 -7.53 21.19
N GLY A 212 9.01 -7.61 21.36
CA GLY A 212 8.03 -6.74 20.73
C GLY A 212 7.75 -5.46 21.53
N ALA A 213 6.77 -4.67 21.06
CA ALA A 213 6.41 -3.40 21.72
C ALA A 213 5.70 -3.59 23.07
N LEU A 214 5.10 -4.77 23.27
CA LEU A 214 4.32 -5.12 24.47
C LEU A 214 4.98 -6.23 25.30
N GLY A 215 6.22 -6.60 24.98
CA GLY A 215 6.95 -7.73 25.57
C GLY A 215 7.30 -8.79 24.52
N GLU A 216 7.60 -10.00 24.97
CA GLU A 216 7.96 -11.12 24.12
C GLU A 216 6.91 -11.43 23.05
N GLU A 217 7.35 -11.65 21.82
CA GLU A 217 6.54 -12.08 20.68
C GLU A 217 7.21 -13.27 19.98
N TRP A 218 6.40 -14.20 19.47
CA TRP A 218 6.89 -15.30 18.65
C TRP A 218 6.63 -14.99 17.18
N LEU A 219 7.68 -14.97 16.36
CA LEU A 219 7.56 -14.78 14.93
C LEU A 219 7.57 -16.12 14.21
N CYS A 220 6.69 -16.25 13.23
CA CYS A 220 6.71 -17.32 12.27
C CYS A 220 6.51 -16.74 10.87
N GLU A 221 7.22 -17.26 9.90
CA GLU A 221 7.06 -16.92 8.49
C GLU A 221 6.32 -18.07 7.81
N MET A 222 5.29 -17.75 7.03
CA MET A 222 4.64 -18.73 6.17
C MET A 222 3.96 -18.11 4.96
N GLU A 223 3.70 -18.97 3.99
CA GLU A 223 2.89 -18.66 2.82
C GLU A 223 1.42 -18.97 3.07
N LEU A 224 0.57 -17.98 2.83
CA LEU A 224 -0.89 -18.05 3.01
C LEU A 224 -1.60 -17.67 1.71
N GLY A 225 -2.62 -18.42 1.35
CA GLY A 225 -3.58 -18.10 0.30
C GLY A 225 -4.50 -16.93 0.66
N PRO A 226 -5.31 -16.44 -0.29
CA PRO A 226 -6.23 -15.34 -0.07
C PRO A 226 -7.27 -15.68 1.01
N LEU A 227 -7.36 -14.84 2.04
CA LEU A 227 -8.29 -15.01 3.17
C LEU A 227 -8.10 -16.30 3.99
N GLU A 228 -6.99 -17.00 3.80
CA GLU A 228 -6.73 -18.28 4.45
C GLU A 228 -6.50 -18.12 5.96
N VAL A 229 -7.10 -19.03 6.74
CA VAL A 229 -6.85 -19.20 8.19
C VAL A 229 -6.25 -20.57 8.43
N VAL A 230 -5.07 -20.61 9.05
CA VAL A 230 -4.29 -21.83 9.28
C VAL A 230 -4.12 -22.05 10.77
N ASP A 231 -4.41 -23.28 11.22
CA ASP A 231 -4.12 -23.74 12.58
C ASP A 231 -2.66 -24.17 12.69
N LEU A 232 -2.05 -23.79 13.81
CA LEU A 232 -0.69 -24.09 14.17
C LEU A 232 -0.66 -24.88 15.48
N VAL A 233 0.23 -25.87 15.52
CA VAL A 233 0.52 -26.65 16.72
C VAL A 233 2.01 -26.49 17.04
N PRO A 234 2.39 -26.24 18.30
CA PRO A 234 3.79 -26.24 18.72
C PRO A 234 4.52 -27.51 18.29
N HIS A 235 5.78 -27.37 17.89
CA HIS A 235 6.64 -28.47 17.51
C HIS A 235 8.01 -28.34 18.21
N ASP A 236 8.36 -29.36 18.97
CA ASP A 236 9.52 -29.35 19.88
C ASP A 236 10.84 -29.75 19.21
N ASP A 237 10.80 -30.22 17.96
CA ASP A 237 12.01 -30.54 17.21
C ASP A 237 12.47 -29.33 16.39
N PRO A 238 13.78 -29.04 16.37
CA PRO A 238 14.32 -28.01 15.48
C PRO A 238 14.07 -28.38 14.03
N VAL A 239 13.76 -27.38 13.22
CA VAL A 239 13.57 -27.52 11.77
C VAL A 239 14.68 -26.78 11.05
N ASP A 240 15.01 -27.25 9.86
CA ASP A 240 15.93 -26.53 8.98
C ASP A 240 15.41 -25.12 8.75
N SER A 241 16.31 -24.14 8.85
CA SER A 241 16.00 -22.74 8.64
C SER A 241 17.02 -22.11 7.71
N GLU A 242 16.65 -20.96 7.16
CA GLU A 242 17.59 -20.14 6.39
C GLU A 242 18.86 -19.82 7.20
N HIS A 243 19.99 -19.74 6.51
CA HIS A 243 21.26 -19.31 7.10
C HIS A 243 21.45 -17.83 6.85
N TRP A 244 21.51 -17.05 7.93
CA TRP A 244 21.61 -15.60 7.89
C TRP A 244 23.06 -15.19 8.15
N HIS A 245 23.48 -14.08 7.55
CA HIS A 245 24.68 -13.40 7.98
C HIS A 245 24.33 -11.96 8.37
N MET A 246 24.28 -11.73 9.69
CA MET A 246 23.98 -10.42 10.26
C MET A 246 25.08 -9.93 11.17
N THR A 247 25.61 -8.76 10.85
CA THR A 247 26.60 -8.04 11.66
C THR A 247 26.25 -6.56 11.64
N THR A 248 27.02 -5.74 12.35
CA THR A 248 26.87 -4.27 12.30
C THR A 248 27.25 -3.67 10.94
N THR A 249 27.84 -4.45 10.04
CA THR A 249 28.30 -4.01 8.72
C THR A 249 27.67 -4.78 7.56
N CYS A 250 26.80 -5.76 7.83
CA CYS A 250 26.18 -6.59 6.80
C CYS A 250 24.82 -7.12 7.25
N LEU A 251 23.83 -7.07 6.36
CA LEU A 251 22.59 -7.86 6.44
C LEU A 251 22.51 -8.77 5.21
N ASP A 252 22.37 -10.08 5.42
CA ASP A 252 22.30 -11.07 4.36
C ASP A 252 21.31 -12.18 4.75
N ASN A 253 20.25 -12.37 3.94
CA ASN A 253 19.28 -13.46 4.08
C ASN A 253 19.41 -14.50 2.94
N GLY A 254 20.53 -14.51 2.21
CA GLY A 254 20.76 -15.37 1.04
C GLY A 254 20.09 -14.86 -0.26
N VAL A 255 19.10 -13.98 -0.16
CA VAL A 255 18.39 -13.37 -1.30
C VAL A 255 18.84 -11.92 -1.48
N VAL A 256 18.84 -11.15 -0.40
CA VAL A 256 19.25 -9.76 -0.30
C VAL A 256 20.50 -9.69 0.55
N ARG A 257 21.50 -8.97 0.06
CA ARG A 257 22.72 -8.65 0.80
C ARG A 257 22.96 -7.15 0.77
N ALA A 258 22.97 -6.52 1.94
CA ALA A 258 23.29 -5.11 2.13
C ALA A 258 24.58 -4.97 2.96
N GLU A 259 25.60 -4.34 2.39
CA GLU A 259 26.87 -4.02 3.07
C GLU A 259 26.88 -2.55 3.49
N LEU A 260 27.32 -2.27 4.71
CA LEU A 260 27.22 -0.94 5.34
C LEU A 260 28.60 -0.35 5.65
N ASN A 261 28.71 0.97 5.55
CA ASN A 261 29.88 1.71 6.04
C ASN A 261 29.81 2.00 7.56
N ALA A 262 30.80 2.72 8.08
CA ALA A 262 30.86 3.12 9.49
C ALA A 262 29.76 4.12 9.90
N GLN A 263 29.06 4.71 8.93
CA GLN A 263 27.92 5.60 9.11
C GLN A 263 26.58 4.86 9.04
N GLY A 264 26.58 3.53 8.82
CA GLY A 264 25.35 2.76 8.65
C GLY A 264 24.66 2.98 7.30
N GLU A 265 25.34 3.60 6.33
CA GLU A 265 24.81 3.78 4.99
C GLU A 265 25.15 2.56 4.13
N ILE A 266 24.25 2.19 3.23
CA ILE A 266 24.40 0.98 2.41
C ILE A 266 25.33 1.30 1.24
N THR A 267 26.53 0.72 1.25
CA THR A 267 27.55 0.93 0.21
C THR A 267 27.47 -0.08 -0.91
N ARG A 268 26.84 -1.24 -0.68
CA ARG A 268 26.55 -2.25 -1.70
C ARG A 268 25.24 -2.92 -1.36
N LEU A 269 24.36 -3.04 -2.36
CA LEU A 269 23.11 -3.78 -2.26
C LEU A 269 23.03 -4.79 -3.40
N SER A 270 22.87 -6.06 -3.05
CA SER A 270 22.62 -7.16 -3.97
C SER A 270 21.26 -7.77 -3.70
N VAL A 271 20.51 -8.07 -4.75
CA VAL A 271 19.25 -8.84 -4.68
C VAL A 271 19.32 -9.94 -5.72
N LEU A 272 19.08 -11.19 -5.30
CA LEU A 272 19.19 -12.38 -6.14
C LEU A 272 20.54 -12.47 -6.87
N GLY A 273 21.63 -12.06 -6.18
CA GLY A 273 22.98 -12.02 -6.74
C GLY A 273 23.29 -10.84 -7.68
N HIS A 274 22.33 -9.92 -7.91
CA HIS A 274 22.51 -8.75 -8.77
C HIS A 274 22.76 -7.48 -7.95
N PHE A 275 23.90 -6.82 -8.18
CA PHE A 275 24.25 -5.56 -7.51
C PHE A 275 23.59 -4.33 -8.14
N LEU A 276 23.05 -3.44 -7.30
CA LEU A 276 22.61 -2.12 -7.72
C LEU A 276 23.81 -1.23 -8.04
N GLN A 277 23.77 -0.54 -9.18
CA GLN A 277 24.68 0.56 -9.47
C GLN A 277 24.16 1.85 -8.84
N HIS A 278 24.97 2.48 -7.99
CA HIS A 278 24.67 3.75 -7.34
C HIS A 278 25.93 4.60 -7.22
N SER A 279 25.79 5.92 -7.21
CA SER A 279 26.92 6.87 -7.26
C SER A 279 27.43 7.27 -5.88
N GLN A 280 26.60 7.06 -4.86
CA GLN A 280 26.83 7.35 -3.45
C GLN A 280 26.14 6.25 -2.62
N PRO A 281 26.43 6.12 -1.32
CA PRO A 281 25.71 5.17 -0.47
C PRO A 281 24.18 5.33 -0.58
N LEU A 282 23.45 4.23 -0.46
CA LEU A 282 21.99 4.23 -0.44
C LEU A 282 21.49 4.51 0.98
N VAL A 283 20.30 5.12 1.08
CA VAL A 283 19.67 5.50 2.35
C VAL A 283 20.50 6.55 3.10
N CYS A 284 20.93 7.59 2.38
CA CYS A 284 21.64 8.72 3.00
C CYS A 284 20.64 9.66 3.67
N ALA A 285 20.84 9.98 4.94
CA ALA A 285 19.98 10.90 5.67
C ALA A 285 20.56 12.32 5.69
N THR A 286 19.69 13.32 5.52
CA THR A 286 20.01 14.73 5.73
C THR A 286 18.99 15.38 6.66
N ILE A 287 19.43 16.28 7.52
CA ILE A 287 18.59 17.13 8.37
C ILE A 287 18.82 18.57 7.94
N ASP A 288 17.76 19.27 7.54
CA ASP A 288 17.82 20.65 7.02
C ASP A 288 18.81 20.79 5.84
N GLY A 289 18.90 19.72 5.03
CA GLY A 289 19.82 19.61 3.89
C GLY A 289 21.28 19.26 4.25
N ILE A 290 21.60 19.12 5.53
CA ILE A 290 22.95 18.81 6.03
C ILE A 290 23.10 17.29 6.24
N PRO A 291 24.14 16.64 5.66
CA PRO A 291 24.40 15.23 5.92
C PRO A 291 24.81 14.94 7.37
N LEU A 292 24.50 13.75 7.85
CA LEU A 292 24.87 13.31 9.18
C LEU A 292 26.35 12.90 9.24
N HIS A 293 27.18 13.68 9.93
CA HIS A 293 28.62 13.43 10.04
C HIS A 293 29.05 12.79 11.37
N LYS A 294 28.20 12.85 12.41
CA LYS A 294 28.49 12.22 13.71
C LYS A 294 28.41 10.70 13.59
N LYS A 295 29.34 10.01 14.26
CA LYS A 295 29.36 8.54 14.31
C LYS A 295 28.05 8.03 14.94
N PRO A 296 27.28 7.17 14.23
CA PRO A 296 26.06 6.61 14.78
C PRO A 296 26.34 5.49 15.77
N GLU A 297 25.31 5.15 16.53
CA GLU A 297 25.20 3.88 17.21
C GLU A 297 24.54 2.84 16.30
N ILE A 298 25.24 1.73 16.05
CA ILE A 298 24.76 0.63 15.20
C ILE A 298 24.60 -0.63 16.07
N ARG A 299 23.40 -1.22 16.07
CA ARG A 299 23.06 -2.40 16.87
C ARG A 299 22.29 -3.43 16.04
N VAL A 300 22.69 -4.70 16.14
CA VAL A 300 21.85 -5.81 15.67
C VAL A 300 20.74 -5.99 16.71
N LEU A 301 19.49 -5.80 16.29
CA LEU A 301 18.31 -5.94 17.16
C LEU A 301 17.78 -7.37 17.16
N GLU A 302 17.77 -8.01 16.00
CA GLU A 302 17.22 -9.36 15.82
C GLU A 302 18.10 -10.13 14.84
N HIS A 303 18.33 -11.41 15.15
CA HIS A 303 19.02 -12.36 14.31
C HIS A 303 18.40 -13.73 14.53
N GLY A 304 17.54 -14.15 13.60
CA GLY A 304 16.83 -15.41 13.70
C GLY A 304 16.26 -15.87 12.37
N PRO A 305 15.61 -17.03 12.34
CA PRO A 305 15.24 -17.72 11.11
C PRO A 305 14.14 -17.02 10.30
N CYS A 306 13.34 -16.15 10.92
CA CYS A 306 12.22 -15.47 10.26
C CYS A 306 12.55 -14.03 9.86
N ARG A 307 13.24 -13.30 10.74
CA ARG A 307 13.48 -11.87 10.63
C ARG A 307 14.82 -11.47 11.23
N GLY A 308 15.48 -10.56 10.55
CA GLY A 308 16.73 -9.97 10.95
C GLY A 308 16.64 -8.47 10.91
N ARG A 309 17.12 -7.80 11.97
CA ARG A 309 16.99 -6.34 12.11
C ARG A 309 18.28 -5.69 12.58
N LEU A 310 18.64 -4.61 11.91
CA LEU A 310 19.73 -3.72 12.29
C LEU A 310 19.16 -2.33 12.55
N SER A 311 19.57 -1.69 13.64
CA SER A 311 19.23 -0.29 13.95
C SER A 311 20.47 0.58 13.90
N ILE A 312 20.30 1.76 13.31
CA ILE A 312 21.29 2.83 13.23
C ILE A 312 20.67 4.07 13.84
N SER A 313 21.38 4.69 14.77
CA SER A 313 20.86 5.81 15.55
C SER A 313 21.82 6.99 15.47
N HIS A 314 21.29 8.14 15.10
CA HIS A 314 22.03 9.40 15.04
C HIS A 314 21.41 10.41 16.01
N GLU A 315 22.25 10.96 16.86
CA GLU A 315 21.89 12.10 17.72
C GLU A 315 22.18 13.41 16.98
N HIS A 316 21.19 14.29 16.95
CA HIS A 316 21.26 15.61 16.35
C HIS A 316 20.87 16.67 17.39
N GLU A 317 21.27 17.92 17.19
CA GLU A 317 20.92 19.00 18.13
C GLU A 317 19.40 19.24 18.22
N HIS A 318 18.69 19.03 17.12
CA HIS A 318 17.23 19.19 17.03
C HIS A 318 16.42 17.91 17.26
N GLY A 319 17.07 16.78 17.58
CA GLY A 319 16.35 15.52 17.77
C GLY A 319 17.18 14.27 17.58
N TYR A 320 16.50 13.14 17.44
CA TYR A 320 17.09 11.82 17.32
C TYR A 320 16.51 11.10 16.11
N LEU A 321 17.40 10.65 15.20
CA LEU A 321 17.04 9.89 14.02
C LEU A 321 17.38 8.41 14.25
N ARG A 322 16.41 7.52 14.01
CA ARG A 322 16.63 6.08 13.97
C ARG A 322 16.25 5.51 12.61
N ILE A 323 17.17 4.78 11.99
CA ILE A 323 16.96 4.02 10.76
C ILE A 323 17.07 2.54 11.12
N MET A 324 16.07 1.75 10.74
CA MET A 324 16.06 0.30 10.93
C MET A 324 15.99 -0.40 9.59
N TYR A 325 16.96 -1.28 9.33
CA TYR A 325 16.95 -2.20 8.21
C TYR A 325 16.43 -3.55 8.66
N THR A 326 15.50 -4.11 7.90
CA THR A 326 14.87 -5.39 8.20
C THR A 326 14.89 -6.27 6.96
N LEU A 327 15.31 -7.52 7.14
CA LEU A 327 15.16 -8.59 6.16
C LEU A 327 14.21 -9.64 6.72
N HIS A 328 13.39 -10.23 5.85
CA HIS A 328 12.58 -11.41 6.17
C HIS A 328 13.11 -12.63 5.40
N ALA A 329 12.86 -13.82 5.92
CA ALA A 329 13.18 -15.05 5.22
C ALA A 329 12.50 -15.09 3.84
N HIS A 330 13.22 -15.57 2.82
CA HIS A 330 12.74 -15.76 1.44
C HIS A 330 12.23 -14.49 0.72
N GLU A 331 12.37 -13.31 1.30
CA GLU A 331 11.91 -12.06 0.71
C GLU A 331 13.05 -11.33 -0.01
N ALA A 332 12.81 -10.94 -1.27
CA ALA A 332 13.75 -10.18 -2.10
C ALA A 332 13.65 -8.66 -1.86
N LEU A 333 13.39 -8.26 -0.62
CA LEU A 333 13.02 -6.90 -0.25
C LEU A 333 13.78 -6.43 1.00
N LEU A 334 14.33 -5.23 0.94
CA LEU A 334 14.92 -4.57 2.09
C LEU A 334 13.90 -3.62 2.72
N HIS A 335 13.44 -3.94 3.92
CA HIS A 335 12.52 -3.09 4.66
C HIS A 335 13.29 -2.00 5.42
N CYS A 336 12.91 -0.75 5.19
CA CYS A 336 13.49 0.44 5.81
C CYS A 336 12.43 1.14 6.67
N THR A 337 12.70 1.27 7.95
CA THR A 337 11.89 2.10 8.87
C THR A 337 12.74 3.25 9.38
N VAL A 338 12.26 4.47 9.17
CA VAL A 338 12.91 5.69 9.63
C VAL A 338 12.00 6.38 10.63
N ILE A 339 12.54 6.77 11.77
CA ILE A 339 11.82 7.45 12.85
C ILE A 339 12.62 8.68 13.23
N TRP A 340 11.95 9.84 13.25
CA TRP A 340 12.49 11.10 13.71
C TRP A 340 11.76 11.53 14.97
N THR A 341 12.51 11.73 16.06
CA THR A 341 12.00 12.28 17.31
C THR A 341 12.59 13.66 17.51
N GLN A 342 11.77 14.70 17.30
CA GLN A 342 12.20 16.08 17.45
C GLN A 342 12.40 16.47 18.92
N HIS A 343 13.41 17.29 19.20
CA HIS A 343 13.62 17.95 20.49
C HIS A 343 13.13 19.41 20.41
N GLY A 344 12.23 19.79 21.31
CA GLY A 344 11.69 21.15 21.36
C GLY A 344 10.81 21.54 20.17
N ASP A 345 10.57 22.84 20.01
CA ASP A 345 9.57 23.36 19.06
C ASP A 345 10.14 23.67 17.65
N THR A 346 11.44 23.42 17.42
CA THR A 346 12.10 23.71 16.13
C THR A 346 11.83 22.62 15.09
N SER A 347 11.00 22.93 14.09
CA SER A 347 10.75 22.03 12.95
C SER A 347 12.03 21.86 12.11
N SER A 348 12.55 20.63 12.06
CA SER A 348 13.63 20.25 11.13
C SER A 348 13.08 19.42 9.97
N GLU A 349 13.62 19.63 8.78
CA GLU A 349 13.30 18.83 7.61
C GLU A 349 14.24 17.62 7.52
N VAL A 350 13.70 16.42 7.73
CA VAL A 350 14.45 15.17 7.54
C VAL A 350 14.15 14.58 6.16
N ARG A 351 15.21 14.26 5.41
CA ARG A 351 15.10 13.58 4.10
C ARG A 351 15.99 12.35 4.04
N ILE A 352 15.50 11.31 3.39
CA ILE A 352 16.24 10.08 3.09
C ILE A 352 16.42 9.97 1.58
N HIS A 353 17.68 9.93 1.13
CA HIS A 353 18.07 9.98 -0.26
C HIS A 353 18.44 8.59 -0.79
N HIS A 354 18.05 8.32 -2.04
CA HIS A 354 18.39 7.11 -2.78
C HIS A 354 19.12 7.48 -4.07
N PRO A 355 20.42 7.84 -4.00
CA PRO A 355 21.17 8.39 -5.12
C PRO A 355 21.50 7.30 -6.16
N LEU A 356 20.65 7.19 -7.18
CA LEU A 356 20.89 6.29 -8.31
C LEU A 356 21.91 6.91 -9.27
N ALA A 357 22.86 6.10 -9.77
CA ALA A 357 23.84 6.51 -10.78
C ALA A 357 23.25 6.62 -12.19
N TRP A 358 21.94 6.87 -12.28
CA TRP A 358 21.16 6.80 -13.51
C TRP A 358 20.92 8.21 -14.05
N PRO A 359 21.49 8.56 -15.22
CA PRO A 359 21.41 9.92 -15.74
C PRO A 359 19.96 10.34 -16.06
N GLN A 360 19.16 9.44 -16.62
CA GLN A 360 17.77 9.70 -17.02
C GLN A 360 16.90 8.45 -16.86
N PRO A 361 16.64 7.98 -15.62
CA PRO A 361 15.74 6.86 -15.44
C PRO A 361 14.31 7.27 -15.80
N ILE A 362 13.55 6.33 -16.36
CA ILE A 362 12.10 6.47 -16.47
C ILE A 362 11.55 6.34 -15.06
N LEU A 363 10.85 7.37 -14.59
CA LEU A 363 10.19 7.36 -13.29
C LEU A 363 8.71 7.09 -13.47
N THR A 364 8.23 6.02 -12.85
CA THR A 364 6.80 5.70 -12.74
C THR A 364 6.42 5.77 -11.27
N CYS A 365 5.29 6.37 -10.98
CA CYS A 365 4.83 6.69 -9.64
C CYS A 365 3.37 6.27 -9.53
N CYS A 366 2.92 5.90 -8.33
CA CYS A 366 1.55 5.44 -8.10
C CYS A 366 1.13 5.78 -6.69
N GLY A 367 -0.08 6.35 -6.56
CA GLY A 367 -0.79 6.53 -5.30
C GLY A 367 -1.77 5.38 -5.08
N GLU A 368 -3.03 5.72 -4.80
CA GLU A 368 -4.13 4.75 -4.63
C GLU A 368 -4.70 4.21 -5.95
N ALA A 369 -4.29 4.75 -7.09
CA ALA A 369 -4.95 4.52 -8.38
C ALA A 369 -3.95 4.13 -9.49
N ILE A 370 -4.23 4.55 -10.71
CA ILE A 370 -3.48 4.20 -11.91
C ILE A 370 -2.05 4.73 -11.81
N PRO A 371 -1.00 3.96 -12.18
CA PRO A 371 0.35 4.47 -12.25
C PRO A 371 0.52 5.55 -13.33
N TRP A 372 1.32 6.56 -13.06
CA TRP A 372 1.65 7.61 -14.02
C TRP A 372 3.17 7.78 -14.14
N ARG A 373 3.59 8.43 -15.24
CA ARG A 373 4.99 8.76 -15.46
C ARG A 373 5.29 10.13 -14.87
N CYS A 374 6.33 10.18 -14.04
CA CYS A 374 6.84 11.40 -13.46
C CYS A 374 7.94 11.96 -14.39
N GLU A 375 7.76 13.16 -14.94
CA GLU A 375 8.82 13.83 -15.72
C GLU A 375 9.88 14.42 -14.78
N ARG A 376 11.16 14.09 -15.00
CA ARG A 376 12.27 14.81 -14.35
C ARG A 376 12.45 16.17 -14.97
N SER A 377 12.87 17.14 -14.14
CA SER A 377 13.35 18.41 -14.68
C SER A 377 14.55 18.16 -15.59
N ARG A 378 14.44 18.59 -16.85
CA ARG A 378 15.56 18.52 -17.81
C ARG A 378 16.65 19.56 -17.50
N HIS A 379 16.37 20.51 -16.61
CA HIS A 379 17.26 21.61 -16.28
C HIS A 379 17.92 21.39 -14.90
N PRO A 380 19.26 21.21 -14.86
CA PRO A 380 20.00 21.15 -13.61
C PRO A 380 19.71 22.39 -12.74
N GLY A 381 19.27 22.18 -11.50
CA GLY A 381 18.99 23.26 -10.54
C GLY A 381 17.53 23.73 -10.49
N GLN A 382 16.66 23.32 -11.42
CA GLN A 382 15.22 23.53 -11.29
C GLN A 382 14.63 22.36 -10.52
N ALA A 383 14.33 22.56 -9.23
CA ALA A 383 13.75 21.55 -8.37
C ALA A 383 12.37 21.13 -8.91
N THR A 384 12.18 19.84 -9.18
CA THR A 384 10.83 19.29 -9.38
C THR A 384 10.00 19.47 -8.10
N ALA A 385 8.72 19.77 -8.29
CA ALA A 385 7.78 19.78 -7.19
C ALA A 385 7.74 18.39 -6.54
N GLN A 386 7.79 18.37 -5.22
CA GLN A 386 7.62 17.15 -4.45
C GLN A 386 6.28 16.50 -4.84
N GLN A 387 6.33 15.19 -5.05
CA GLN A 387 5.16 14.38 -5.32
C GLN A 387 4.68 13.83 -3.98
N HIS A 388 3.39 13.96 -3.68
CA HIS A 388 2.79 13.53 -2.43
C HIS A 388 1.80 12.39 -2.67
N GLY A 389 1.44 11.67 -1.62
CA GLY A 389 0.42 10.62 -1.73
C GLY A 389 0.88 9.34 -2.42
N LEU A 390 2.18 9.15 -2.65
CA LEU A 390 2.68 8.00 -3.40
C LEU A 390 2.68 6.73 -2.54
N ARG A 391 2.16 5.62 -3.05
CA ARG A 391 2.34 4.28 -2.49
C ARG A 391 3.63 3.64 -2.96
N TRP A 392 4.03 3.93 -4.19
CA TRP A 392 5.33 3.54 -4.69
C TRP A 392 5.86 4.50 -5.73
N ILE A 393 7.17 4.49 -5.88
CA ILE A 393 7.88 5.11 -6.99
C ILE A 393 8.91 4.12 -7.52
N HIS A 394 9.01 4.04 -8.84
CA HIS A 394 9.84 3.09 -9.57
C HIS A 394 10.70 3.84 -10.56
N ALA A 395 12.00 3.65 -10.46
CA ALA A 395 12.98 4.09 -11.43
C ALA A 395 13.42 2.90 -12.28
N GLN A 396 13.50 3.11 -13.59
CA GLN A 396 13.99 2.13 -14.54
C GLN A 396 15.05 2.72 -15.48
N GLN A 397 16.16 2.01 -15.66
CA GLN A 397 17.12 2.27 -16.73
C GLN A 397 17.57 0.96 -17.38
N GLY A 398 17.15 0.73 -18.62
CA GLY A 398 17.38 -0.55 -19.30
C GLY A 398 16.75 -1.71 -18.53
N HIS A 399 17.58 -2.67 -18.11
CA HIS A 399 17.21 -3.82 -17.28
C HIS A 399 17.39 -3.58 -15.78
N GLN A 400 17.80 -2.39 -15.34
CA GLN A 400 17.93 -2.11 -13.91
C GLN A 400 16.66 -1.44 -13.39
N HIS A 401 16.14 -1.97 -12.29
CA HIS A 401 14.94 -1.49 -11.62
C HIS A 401 15.26 -1.17 -10.16
N CYS A 402 14.76 -0.04 -9.69
CA CYS A 402 14.80 0.35 -8.28
C CYS A 402 13.44 0.93 -7.90
N ALA A 403 12.81 0.39 -6.87
CA ALA A 403 11.52 0.89 -6.41
C ALA A 403 11.51 1.14 -4.91
N LEU A 404 10.83 2.21 -4.51
CA LEU A 404 10.46 2.48 -3.13
C LEU A 404 8.97 2.18 -3.00
N VAL A 405 8.62 1.25 -2.12
CA VAL A 405 7.24 0.79 -1.91
C VAL A 405 6.85 1.00 -0.46
N SER A 406 5.91 1.89 -0.18
CA SER A 406 5.58 2.28 1.18
C SER A 406 4.25 1.73 1.67
N ARG A 407 4.24 1.30 2.93
CA ARG A 407 3.04 0.94 3.69
C ARG A 407 2.06 2.11 3.83
N ARG A 408 2.58 3.34 3.90
CA ARG A 408 1.81 4.58 3.99
C ARG A 408 2.12 5.42 2.76
N SER A 409 1.27 6.38 2.41
CA SER A 409 1.67 7.23 1.30
C SER A 409 2.91 8.07 1.69
N ILE A 410 3.84 8.26 0.79
CA ILE A 410 5.10 8.97 1.00
C ILE A 410 5.14 10.22 0.13
N SER A 411 6.03 11.13 0.49
CA SER A 411 6.31 12.32 -0.30
C SER A 411 7.73 12.24 -0.83
N VAL A 412 7.89 12.28 -2.15
CA VAL A 412 9.17 12.03 -2.82
C VAL A 412 9.51 13.18 -3.75
N ALA A 413 10.74 13.68 -3.68
CA ALA A 413 11.32 14.51 -4.73
C ALA A 413 11.85 13.62 -5.87
N PRO A 414 11.24 13.59 -7.06
CA PRO A 414 11.61 12.63 -8.12
C PRO A 414 13.04 12.79 -8.64
N ASP A 415 13.57 14.01 -8.67
CA ASP A 415 14.92 14.27 -9.16
C ASP A 415 16.01 13.60 -8.31
N THR A 416 15.77 13.40 -7.02
CA THR A 416 16.76 12.83 -6.09
C THR A 416 16.30 11.52 -5.45
N LEU A 417 15.07 11.07 -5.75
CA LEU A 417 14.36 10.01 -5.02
C LEU A 417 14.48 10.22 -3.50
N ALA A 418 14.33 11.47 -3.07
CA ALA A 418 14.43 11.84 -1.67
C ALA A 418 13.06 11.79 -1.00
N LEU A 419 12.95 10.99 0.05
CA LEU A 419 11.74 10.77 0.82
C LEU A 419 11.73 11.71 2.03
N SER A 420 10.70 12.54 2.17
CA SER A 420 10.54 13.42 3.34
C SER A 420 10.00 12.64 4.53
N VAL A 421 10.64 12.79 5.69
CA VAL A 421 10.26 12.17 6.95
C VAL A 421 9.79 13.26 7.90
N ILE A 422 8.53 13.18 8.33
CA ILE A 422 7.98 14.09 9.34
C ILE A 422 8.18 13.46 10.72
N ASP A 423 7.44 12.39 11.03
CA ASP A 423 7.62 11.61 12.26
C ASP A 423 8.26 10.25 11.96
N SER A 424 7.76 9.59 10.92
CA SER A 424 8.28 8.29 10.49
C SER A 424 8.00 8.02 9.03
N ALA A 425 8.83 7.18 8.42
CA ALA A 425 8.63 6.61 7.10
C ALA A 425 8.89 5.10 7.15
N ASN A 426 7.99 4.33 6.55
CA ASN A 426 8.09 2.88 6.48
C ASN A 426 7.97 2.46 5.02
N TYR A 427 9.04 1.96 4.44
CA TYR A 427 9.05 1.58 3.03
C TYR A 427 9.96 0.41 2.80
N VAL A 428 9.80 -0.19 1.64
CA VAL A 428 10.62 -1.27 1.14
C VAL A 428 11.41 -0.74 -0.04
N LEU A 429 12.69 -1.06 -0.06
CA LEU A 429 13.57 -0.88 -1.19
C LEU A 429 13.62 -2.20 -1.97
N TYR A 430 13.18 -2.15 -3.22
CA TYR A 430 13.34 -3.24 -4.18
C TYR A 430 14.41 -2.87 -5.21
N VAL A 431 15.25 -3.83 -5.54
CA VAL A 431 16.20 -3.75 -6.64
C VAL A 431 16.14 -5.06 -7.42
N GLY A 432 16.10 -5.00 -8.75
CA GLY A 432 16.17 -6.22 -9.53
C GLY A 432 16.43 -6.01 -11.02
N PRO A 433 16.72 -7.12 -11.75
CA PRO A 433 16.93 -7.12 -13.19
C PRO A 433 15.63 -6.99 -14.02
N SER A 434 14.48 -7.08 -13.38
CA SER A 434 13.17 -6.91 -14.01
C SER A 434 12.12 -6.54 -12.97
N ALA A 435 11.23 -5.59 -13.27
CA ALA A 435 10.03 -5.37 -12.44
C ALA A 435 9.10 -6.59 -12.41
N ALA A 436 9.15 -7.45 -13.45
CA ALA A 436 8.44 -8.74 -13.46
C ALA A 436 9.18 -9.84 -12.68
N GLY A 437 10.46 -9.62 -12.33
CA GLY A 437 11.28 -10.51 -11.51
C GLY A 437 11.03 -10.34 -10.00
N LEU A 438 9.96 -9.65 -9.61
CA LEU A 438 9.40 -9.67 -8.26
C LEU A 438 8.81 -11.05 -7.98
N ASN A 439 9.71 -12.03 -7.79
CA ASN A 439 9.44 -13.47 -7.73
C ASN A 439 8.69 -13.95 -8.99
N GLU A 440 9.40 -14.59 -9.92
CA GLU A 440 8.79 -15.32 -11.05
C GLU A 440 7.71 -16.31 -10.56
N ASP A 441 7.82 -16.79 -9.31
CA ASP A 441 6.85 -17.65 -8.64
C ASP A 441 5.64 -16.90 -8.01
N SER A 442 5.71 -15.58 -7.78
CA SER A 442 4.65 -14.81 -7.10
C SER A 442 3.87 -13.85 -8.00
N GLY A 443 4.46 -13.40 -9.11
CA GLY A 443 3.80 -12.51 -10.07
C GLY A 443 3.36 -11.16 -9.47
N ASN A 444 3.97 -10.71 -8.39
CA ASN A 444 3.51 -9.54 -7.63
C ASN A 444 3.94 -8.23 -8.30
N SER A 445 2.97 -7.38 -8.65
CA SER A 445 3.22 -6.00 -9.07
C SER A 445 3.70 -5.13 -7.89
N LEU A 446 4.31 -3.97 -8.17
CA LEU A 446 4.66 -3.00 -7.10
C LEU A 446 3.45 -2.53 -6.30
N SER A 447 2.27 -2.44 -6.93
CA SER A 447 1.01 -2.16 -6.23
C SER A 447 0.57 -3.31 -5.33
N THR A 448 0.80 -4.56 -5.75
CA THR A 448 0.55 -5.72 -4.90
C THR A 448 1.48 -5.71 -3.68
N LEU A 449 2.76 -5.37 -3.88
CA LEU A 449 3.70 -5.23 -2.77
C LEU A 449 3.33 -4.09 -1.82
N SER A 450 2.85 -2.96 -2.34
CA SER A 450 2.40 -1.85 -1.50
C SER A 450 1.24 -2.28 -0.60
N LEU A 451 0.33 -3.11 -1.12
CA LEU A 451 -0.77 -3.70 -0.36
C LEU A 451 -0.29 -4.71 0.68
N ILE A 452 0.62 -5.62 0.31
CA ILE A 452 1.22 -6.60 1.22
C ILE A 452 1.92 -5.90 2.39
N ASN A 453 2.70 -4.86 2.09
CA ASN A 453 3.39 -4.05 3.09
C ASN A 453 2.39 -3.24 3.95
N ALA A 454 1.28 -2.80 3.36
CA ALA A 454 0.27 -2.03 4.08
C ALA A 454 -0.53 -2.84 5.09
N VAL A 455 -0.79 -4.13 4.81
CA VAL A 455 -1.71 -4.96 5.59
C VAL A 455 -0.98 -6.21 6.09
N PRO A 456 -0.42 -6.22 7.31
CA PRO A 456 0.34 -7.37 7.80
C PRO A 456 -0.51 -8.65 7.94
N GLY A 457 0.14 -9.82 7.93
CA GLY A 457 -0.47 -11.07 8.37
C GLY A 457 -0.79 -10.99 9.87
N ARG A 458 -1.77 -11.77 10.33
CA ARG A 458 -2.29 -11.64 11.70
C ARG A 458 -2.44 -12.96 12.40
N HIS A 459 -2.28 -12.95 13.71
CA HIS A 459 -2.85 -13.96 14.58
C HIS A 459 -4.38 -13.90 14.53
N ALA A 460 -5.04 -15.05 14.37
CA ALA A 460 -6.48 -15.15 14.11
C ALA A 460 -7.32 -15.56 15.34
N GLY A 461 -6.69 -15.78 16.50
CA GLY A 461 -7.38 -16.12 17.75
C GLY A 461 -8.40 -17.26 17.55
N ALA A 462 -9.66 -17.01 17.94
CA ALA A 462 -10.74 -18.00 17.83
C ALA A 462 -11.40 -18.11 16.43
N ALA A 463 -10.91 -17.42 15.39
CA ALA A 463 -11.51 -17.46 14.06
C ALA A 463 -11.58 -18.89 13.51
N PRO A 464 -12.66 -19.28 12.80
CA PRO A 464 -12.78 -20.63 12.26
C PRO A 464 -11.69 -20.89 11.21
N ILE A 465 -11.19 -22.13 11.17
CA ILE A 465 -10.30 -22.59 10.08
C ILE A 465 -11.04 -22.40 8.77
N SER A 466 -10.36 -21.80 7.79
CA SER A 466 -10.89 -21.66 6.45
C SER A 466 -9.77 -21.86 5.44
N PRO A 467 -9.94 -22.78 4.47
CA PRO A 467 -9.06 -22.79 3.30
C PRO A 467 -9.23 -21.49 2.52
N PRO A 468 -8.34 -21.22 1.54
CA PRO A 468 -8.49 -20.08 0.65
C PRO A 468 -9.88 -20.06 0.01
N LEU A 469 -10.54 -18.91 0.00
CA LEU A 469 -11.91 -18.79 -0.52
C LEU A 469 -11.96 -18.97 -2.04
N PHE A 470 -10.92 -18.49 -2.71
CA PHE A 470 -10.71 -18.60 -4.14
C PHE A 470 -9.21 -18.65 -4.40
N HIS A 471 -8.81 -18.94 -5.63
CA HIS A 471 -7.53 -18.50 -6.15
C HIS A 471 -7.77 -17.83 -7.50
N SER A 472 -6.78 -17.12 -8.03
CA SER A 472 -6.83 -16.61 -9.40
C SER A 472 -5.62 -17.11 -10.16
N ASP A 473 -5.74 -17.16 -11.49
CA ASP A 473 -4.52 -17.18 -12.30
C ASP A 473 -3.76 -15.85 -12.09
N HIS A 474 -2.44 -15.90 -12.22
CA HIS A 474 -1.61 -14.71 -12.12
C HIS A 474 -1.79 -13.88 -13.39
N SER A 475 -2.80 -13.02 -13.44
CA SER A 475 -2.88 -12.00 -14.48
C SER A 475 -1.94 -10.86 -14.15
N GLN A 476 -0.88 -10.75 -14.93
CA GLN A 476 0.04 -9.62 -14.87
C GLN A 476 -0.77 -8.32 -14.93
N GLY A 477 -0.61 -7.47 -13.91
CA GLY A 477 -1.23 -6.15 -13.86
C GLY A 477 -2.54 -6.03 -13.09
N ILE A 478 -3.22 -7.12 -12.69
CA ILE A 478 -4.41 -7.00 -11.82
C ILE A 478 -4.01 -6.96 -10.35
N VAL A 479 -4.50 -5.95 -9.64
CA VAL A 479 -4.25 -5.73 -8.21
C VAL A 479 -5.55 -5.82 -7.45
N MET A 480 -5.69 -6.82 -6.58
CA MET A 480 -6.89 -7.02 -5.76
C MET A 480 -6.77 -6.22 -4.45
N TYR A 481 -7.41 -5.05 -4.40
CA TYR A 481 -7.25 -4.09 -3.32
C TYR A 481 -8.06 -4.38 -2.07
N TRP A 482 -9.26 -4.92 -2.25
CA TRP A 482 -10.25 -5.03 -1.19
C TRP A 482 -11.10 -6.26 -1.38
N VAL A 483 -11.59 -6.79 -0.26
CA VAL A 483 -12.58 -7.83 -0.26
C VAL A 483 -13.54 -7.62 0.89
N GLY A 484 -14.83 -7.83 0.64
CA GLY A 484 -15.87 -7.77 1.64
C GLY A 484 -17.02 -8.70 1.28
N ARG A 485 -18.13 -8.60 2.02
CA ARG A 485 -19.29 -9.46 1.82
C ARG A 485 -20.58 -8.62 1.71
N PRO A 486 -21.07 -8.33 0.49
CA PRO A 486 -22.37 -7.69 0.35
C PRO A 486 -23.49 -8.67 0.67
N GLN A 487 -24.64 -8.13 1.09
CA GLN A 487 -25.83 -8.94 1.41
C GLN A 487 -26.24 -9.84 0.24
N GLY A 488 -26.41 -11.14 0.52
CA GLY A 488 -26.83 -12.13 -0.47
C GLY A 488 -25.71 -12.67 -1.37
N TRP A 489 -24.45 -12.29 -1.12
CA TRP A 489 -23.27 -12.78 -1.83
C TRP A 489 -22.26 -13.38 -0.85
N HIS A 490 -21.42 -14.31 -1.33
CA HIS A 490 -20.33 -14.89 -0.55
C HIS A 490 -19.14 -13.94 -0.43
N ALA A 491 -18.79 -13.25 -1.51
CA ALA A 491 -17.71 -12.27 -1.52
C ALA A 491 -17.89 -11.22 -2.61
N GLU A 492 -17.26 -10.07 -2.39
CA GLU A 492 -17.04 -9.02 -3.37
C GLU A 492 -15.58 -8.60 -3.34
N ILE A 493 -14.89 -8.70 -4.47
CA ILE A 493 -13.50 -8.26 -4.64
C ILE A 493 -13.50 -6.96 -5.43
N MET A 494 -12.75 -5.97 -4.93
CA MET A 494 -12.41 -4.78 -5.69
C MET A 494 -10.98 -4.93 -6.21
N ALA A 495 -10.80 -4.84 -7.52
CA ALA A 495 -9.51 -4.96 -8.18
C ALA A 495 -9.30 -3.86 -9.22
N GLN A 496 -8.06 -3.66 -9.66
CA GLN A 496 -7.73 -2.70 -10.72
C GLN A 496 -6.63 -3.24 -11.63
N GLU A 497 -6.70 -2.91 -12.92
CA GLU A 497 -5.65 -3.13 -13.90
C GLU A 497 -4.60 -2.00 -13.83
N HIS A 498 -3.32 -2.36 -13.77
CA HIS A 498 -2.21 -1.42 -13.56
C HIS A 498 -1.17 -1.43 -14.67
N ALA A 499 -1.18 -2.44 -15.55
CA ALA A 499 -0.21 -2.57 -16.63
C ALA A 499 -0.63 -1.79 -17.89
N GLY A 500 -1.85 -1.27 -17.95
CA GLY A 500 -2.37 -0.55 -19.11
C GLY A 500 -2.68 -1.47 -20.28
N VAL A 501 -3.06 -2.72 -20.01
CA VAL A 501 -3.37 -3.73 -21.04
C VAL A 501 -4.81 -4.23 -20.93
N SER A 502 -5.39 -4.65 -22.06
CA SER A 502 -6.65 -5.39 -22.06
C SER A 502 -6.38 -6.89 -21.91
N GLY A 503 -7.30 -7.61 -21.31
CA GLY A 503 -7.16 -9.06 -21.20
C GLY A 503 -8.29 -9.74 -20.45
N THR A 504 -7.98 -10.94 -19.97
CA THR A 504 -8.85 -11.73 -19.12
C THR A 504 -8.03 -12.36 -18.02
N PHE A 505 -8.63 -12.56 -16.85
CA PHE A 505 -8.08 -13.41 -15.80
C PHE A 505 -9.16 -14.32 -15.25
N THR A 506 -8.77 -15.44 -14.67
CA THR A 506 -9.68 -16.46 -14.17
C THR A 506 -9.67 -16.47 -12.66
N VAL A 507 -10.86 -16.41 -12.06
CA VAL A 507 -11.04 -16.65 -10.63
C VAL A 507 -11.62 -18.04 -10.43
N TYR A 508 -10.99 -18.82 -9.57
CA TYR A 508 -11.36 -20.18 -9.20
C TYR A 508 -11.92 -20.14 -7.77
N PRO A 509 -13.22 -19.89 -7.60
CA PRO A 509 -13.82 -19.89 -6.29
C PRO A 509 -13.92 -21.32 -5.73
N ARG A 510 -14.07 -21.44 -4.41
CA ARG A 510 -14.38 -22.72 -3.77
C ARG A 510 -15.71 -23.28 -4.30
N ALA A 511 -15.85 -24.62 -4.27
CA ALA A 511 -16.94 -25.41 -4.86
C ALA A 511 -18.39 -25.03 -4.47
N SER A 512 -18.60 -24.08 -3.56
CA SER A 512 -19.92 -23.57 -3.17
C SER A 512 -20.37 -22.34 -3.97
N VAL A 513 -19.50 -21.70 -4.76
CA VAL A 513 -19.88 -20.53 -5.56
C VAL A 513 -20.57 -20.98 -6.85
N THR A 514 -21.76 -20.42 -7.08
CA THR A 514 -22.64 -20.80 -8.19
C THR A 514 -22.70 -19.77 -9.31
N ASP A 515 -22.27 -18.54 -9.04
CA ASP A 515 -22.39 -17.41 -9.95
C ASP A 515 -21.29 -16.38 -9.66
N VAL A 516 -20.66 -15.86 -10.71
CA VAL A 516 -19.69 -14.77 -10.62
C VAL A 516 -20.07 -13.68 -11.59
N ARG A 517 -20.12 -12.44 -11.12
CA ARG A 517 -20.52 -11.27 -11.92
C ARG A 517 -19.56 -10.12 -11.78
N LEU A 518 -19.34 -9.41 -12.87
CA LEU A 518 -18.75 -8.07 -12.84
C LEU A 518 -19.88 -7.06 -12.62
N VAL A 519 -19.75 -6.24 -11.60
CA VAL A 519 -20.74 -5.25 -11.21
C VAL A 519 -20.17 -3.83 -11.20
N ASP A 520 -21.05 -2.83 -11.17
CA ASP A 520 -20.68 -1.44 -10.95
C ASP A 520 -20.52 -1.12 -9.45
N ALA A 521 -20.30 0.16 -9.13
CA ALA A 521 -20.14 0.63 -7.76
C ALA A 521 -21.36 0.34 -6.87
N ASP A 522 -22.58 0.27 -7.43
CA ASP A 522 -23.81 -0.07 -6.71
C ASP A 522 -24.06 -1.57 -6.60
N GLY A 523 -23.39 -2.36 -7.43
CA GLY A 523 -23.64 -3.78 -7.53
C GLY A 523 -24.64 -4.17 -8.62
N ARG A 524 -24.97 -3.26 -9.54
CA ARG A 524 -25.72 -3.63 -10.75
C ARG A 524 -24.79 -4.38 -11.68
N VAL A 525 -25.33 -5.40 -12.35
CA VAL A 525 -24.55 -6.26 -13.25
C VAL A 525 -24.10 -5.45 -14.47
N ARG A 526 -22.78 -5.39 -14.69
CA ARG A 526 -22.18 -4.87 -15.93
C ARG A 526 -21.94 -6.00 -16.93
N HIS A 527 -21.51 -7.16 -16.44
CA HIS A 527 -21.20 -8.31 -17.26
C HIS A 527 -21.43 -9.60 -16.48
N ASP A 528 -22.11 -10.56 -17.10
CA ASP A 528 -22.18 -11.94 -16.61
C ASP A 528 -20.87 -12.63 -16.99
N CYS A 529 -20.08 -13.06 -16.01
CA CYS A 529 -18.84 -13.77 -16.29
C CYS A 529 -19.14 -15.15 -16.85
N VAL A 530 -18.25 -15.69 -17.67
CA VAL A 530 -18.41 -17.05 -18.24
C VAL A 530 -17.45 -18.00 -17.56
N THR A 531 -17.86 -19.26 -17.41
CA THR A 531 -16.96 -20.29 -16.90
C THR A 531 -15.88 -20.63 -17.94
N ASN A 532 -14.71 -21.05 -17.47
CA ASN A 532 -13.66 -21.61 -18.31
C ASN A 532 -14.10 -22.96 -18.90
N LYS A 533 -13.23 -23.59 -19.70
CA LYS A 533 -13.52 -24.85 -20.39
C LYS A 533 -13.76 -26.03 -19.43
N ASP A 534 -13.08 -26.01 -18.30
CA ASP A 534 -13.13 -27.08 -17.29
C ASP A 534 -14.30 -26.90 -16.31
N GLY A 535 -14.96 -25.74 -16.35
CA GLY A 535 -16.12 -25.41 -15.51
C GLY A 535 -15.78 -25.10 -14.05
N ASP A 536 -14.49 -25.01 -13.70
CA ASP A 536 -13.99 -24.80 -12.33
C ASP A 536 -13.51 -23.37 -12.06
N GLY A 537 -13.49 -22.51 -13.08
CA GLY A 537 -13.09 -21.10 -12.98
C GLY A 537 -14.00 -20.16 -13.77
N TRP A 538 -14.04 -18.89 -13.38
CA TRP A 538 -14.82 -17.83 -14.02
C TRP A 538 -13.89 -16.80 -14.66
N ILE A 539 -14.10 -16.52 -15.93
CA ILE A 539 -13.29 -15.61 -16.74
C ILE A 539 -13.80 -14.18 -16.55
N ILE A 540 -12.91 -13.31 -16.09
CA ILE A 540 -13.14 -11.90 -15.84
C ILE A 540 -12.44 -11.07 -16.93
N PRO A 541 -13.19 -10.42 -17.84
CA PRO A 541 -12.60 -9.53 -18.82
C PRO A 541 -12.22 -8.18 -18.20
N PHE A 542 -11.18 -7.55 -18.73
CA PHE A 542 -10.75 -6.21 -18.32
C PHE A 542 -10.13 -5.41 -19.49
N GLN A 543 -10.23 -4.09 -19.38
CA GLN A 543 -9.58 -3.10 -20.25
C GLN A 543 -8.43 -2.40 -19.51
N PRO A 544 -7.59 -1.65 -20.24
CA PRO A 544 -6.49 -0.90 -19.65
C PRO A 544 -7.01 0.01 -18.56
N TYR A 545 -6.42 -0.11 -17.37
CA TYR A 545 -6.73 0.68 -16.20
C TYR A 545 -8.16 0.52 -15.65
N ASP A 546 -8.86 -0.55 -16.03
CA ASP A 546 -10.18 -0.84 -15.50
C ASP A 546 -10.14 -1.05 -14.00
N MET A 547 -11.14 -0.50 -13.32
CA MET A 547 -11.48 -0.88 -11.96
C MET A 547 -12.64 -1.87 -11.98
N LEU A 548 -12.43 -3.01 -11.33
CA LEU A 548 -13.27 -4.19 -11.39
C LEU A 548 -13.90 -4.43 -10.02
N ILE A 549 -15.21 -4.69 -9.99
CA ILE A 549 -15.91 -5.15 -8.79
C ILE A 549 -16.52 -6.50 -9.13
N ILE A 550 -16.03 -7.55 -8.50
CA ILE A 550 -16.36 -8.94 -8.82
C ILE A 550 -17.16 -9.49 -7.65
N ARG A 551 -18.38 -9.96 -7.89
CA ARG A 551 -19.22 -10.59 -6.87
C ARG A 551 -19.34 -12.09 -7.11
N MET A 552 -19.27 -12.87 -6.04
CA MET A 552 -19.34 -14.33 -6.03
C MET A 552 -20.52 -14.77 -5.18
N ARG A 553 -21.45 -15.53 -5.77
CA ARG A 553 -22.70 -15.93 -5.12
C ARG A 553 -22.70 -17.34 -4.59
#